data_AF-A0A7I7JYU0-F1
#
_entry.id   AF-A0A7I7JYU0-F1
#
_cell.length_a   1.000
_cell.length_b   1.000
_cell.length_c   1.000
_cell.angle_alpha   90.00
_cell.angle_beta   90.00
_cell.angle_gamma   90.00
#
_symmetry.space_group_name_H-M   'P 1'
#
loop_
_entity.id
_entity.type
_entity.pdbx_description
1 polymer ?
#
loop_
_entity_poly.entity_id
_entity_poly.type
_entity_poly.pdbx_seq_one_letter_code
_entity_poly.pdbx_strand_id
1 'polypeptide(L)' 'MSAAETPGDEVIEHDPVAEENDLLTTLEANARVRELVRDIRREIAELSAGGAGDLELAQLYEKLAQAEAALSRYPSG' A
#
# COMPACT_ATOMS: atom_id res chain seq x y z
N MET A 1 17.28 35.48 -35.58
CA MET A 1 16.17 35.48 -34.61
C MET A 1 15.05 34.64 -35.20
N SER A 2 14.60 33.60 -34.51
CA SER A 2 13.19 33.19 -34.44
C SER A 2 13.00 32.05 -33.42
N ALA A 3 12.08 32.33 -32.50
CA ALA A 3 11.33 31.53 -31.53
C ALA A 3 11.84 30.12 -31.17
N ALA A 4 12.27 29.98 -29.90
CA ALA A 4 12.17 28.72 -29.17
C ALA A 4 10.69 28.42 -28.93
N GLU A 5 10.22 27.28 -29.41
CA GLU A 5 8.91 26.73 -29.07
C GLU A 5 8.94 26.30 -27.60
N THR A 6 8.33 27.09 -26.73
CA THR A 6 8.07 26.72 -25.34
C THR A 6 7.17 25.48 -25.35
N PRO A 7 7.49 24.40 -24.60
CA PRO A 7 6.60 23.24 -24.51
C PRO A 7 5.25 23.72 -23.99
N GLY A 8 4.18 23.33 -24.67
CA GLY A 8 2.82 23.69 -24.30
C GLY A 8 2.58 23.41 -22.83
N ASP A 9 2.21 24.46 -22.12
CA ASP A 9 1.66 24.41 -20.77
C ASP A 9 0.26 23.77 -20.91
N GLU A 10 0.22 22.44 -21.03
CA GLU A 10 -1.03 21.68 -20.99
C GLU A 10 -1.62 21.87 -19.59
N VAL A 11 -2.68 22.67 -19.51
CA VAL A 11 -3.48 22.82 -18.30
C VAL A 11 -4.03 21.44 -17.96
N ILE A 12 -3.49 20.82 -16.90
CA ILE A 12 -4.01 19.58 -16.35
C ILE A 12 -5.44 19.90 -15.87
N GLU A 13 -6.43 19.35 -16.56
CA GLU A 13 -7.83 19.52 -16.19
C GLU A 13 -8.11 18.66 -14.96
N HIS A 14 -8.33 19.31 -13.83
CA HIS A 14 -8.64 18.65 -12.56
C HIS A 14 -10.14 18.37 -12.48
N ASP A 15 -10.51 17.08 -12.47
CA ASP A 15 -11.87 16.63 -12.18
C ASP A 15 -11.97 16.25 -10.69
N PRO A 16 -12.65 17.06 -9.85
CA PRO A 16 -12.74 16.80 -8.42
C PRO A 16 -13.39 15.46 -8.08
N VAL A 17 -14.30 14.96 -8.92
CA VAL A 17 -15.00 13.68 -8.68
C VAL A 17 -14.07 12.50 -8.96
N ALA A 18 -13.23 12.60 -10.00
CA ALA A 18 -12.22 11.59 -10.28
C ALA A 18 -11.17 11.52 -9.16
N GLU A 19 -10.70 12.67 -8.69
CA GLU A 19 -9.74 12.76 -7.58
C GLU A 19 -10.29 12.20 -6.26
N GLU A 20 -11.57 12.44 -5.95
CA GLU A 20 -12.23 11.86 -4.78
C GLU A 20 -12.33 10.34 -4.87
N ASN A 21 -12.71 9.80 -6.04
CA ASN A 21 -12.77 8.35 -6.27
C ASN A 21 -11.39 7.67 -6.17
N ASP A 22 -10.35 8.31 -6.69
CA ASP A 22 -8.97 7.83 -6.59
C ASP A 22 -8.50 7.83 -5.12
N LEU A 23 -8.85 8.86 -4.36
CA LEU A 23 -8.57 8.91 -2.92
C LEU A 23 -9.31 7.80 -2.16
N LEU A 24 -10.62 7.61 -2.42
CA LEU A 24 -11.40 6.54 -1.81
C LEU A 24 -10.82 5.16 -2.12
N THR A 25 -10.42 4.93 -3.37
CA THR A 25 -9.76 3.69 -3.81
C THR A 25 -8.46 3.46 -3.05
N THR A 26 -7.66 4.51 -2.86
CA THR A 26 -6.40 4.46 -2.10
C THR A 26 -6.64 4.17 -0.61
N LEU A 27 -7.67 4.77 -0.01
CA LEU A 27 -8.05 4.51 1.38
C LEU A 27 -8.55 3.08 1.58
N GLU A 28 -9.36 2.56 0.67
CA GLU A 28 -9.84 1.19 0.70
C GLU A 28 -8.68 0.19 0.55
N ALA A 29 -7.76 0.43 -0.38
CA ALA A 29 -6.56 -0.38 -0.54
C ALA A 29 -5.72 -0.39 0.75
N ASN A 30 -5.52 0.76 1.39
CA ASN A 30 -4.82 0.86 2.67
C ASN A 30 -5.54 0.09 3.79
N ALA A 31 -6.87 0.17 3.86
CA ALA A 31 -7.66 -0.58 4.84
C ALA A 31 -7.47 -2.10 4.67
N ARG A 32 -7.54 -2.60 3.43
CA ARG A 32 -7.33 -4.02 3.12
C ARG A 32 -5.92 -4.49 3.48
N VAL A 33 -4.89 -3.69 3.22
CA VAL A 33 -3.50 -4.04 3.61
C VAL A 33 -3.35 -4.06 5.14
N ARG A 34 -4.00 -3.15 5.87
CA ARG A 34 -4.01 -3.16 7.34
C ARG A 34 -4.69 -4.41 7.92
N GLU A 35 -5.78 -4.86 7.30
CA GLU A 35 -6.45 -6.11 7.66
C GLU A 35 -5.53 -7.31 7.43
N LEU A 36 -4.88 -7.37 6.26
CA LEU A 36 -3.90 -8.41 5.94
C LEU A 36 -2.77 -8.48 6.97
N VAL A 37 -2.21 -7.33 7.38
CA VAL A 37 -1.18 -7.27 8.44
C VAL A 37 -1.69 -7.85 9.76
N ARG A 38 -2.93 -7.53 10.16
CA ARG A 38 -3.52 -8.09 11.38
C ARG A 38 -3.68 -9.60 11.29
N ASP A 39 -4.15 -10.11 10.15
CA ASP A 39 -4.36 -11.53 9.93
C ASP A 39 -3.04 -12.31 9.94
N ILE A 40 -2.00 -11.81 9.25
CA ILE A 40 -0.67 -12.43 9.25
C ILE A 40 -0.09 -12.46 10.68
N ARG A 41 -0.23 -11.38 11.45
CA ARG A 41 0.24 -11.35 12.84
C ARG A 41 -0.50 -12.36 13.72
N ARG A 42 -1.81 -12.54 13.51
CA ARG A 42 -2.60 -13.57 14.21
C ARG A 42 -2.11 -14.96 13.84
N GLU A 43 -1.92 -15.24 12.56
CA GLU A 43 -1.42 -16.53 12.06
C GLU A 43 -0.04 -16.87 12.62
N ILE A 44 0.89 -15.91 12.63
CA ILE A 44 2.21 -16.07 13.27
C ILE A 44 2.07 -16.44 14.74
N ALA A 45 1.19 -15.77 15.49
CA ALA A 45 0.99 -16.06 16.92
C ALA A 45 0.43 -17.48 17.15
N GLU A 46 -0.55 -17.89 16.34
CA GLU A 46 -1.15 -19.23 16.41
C GLU A 46 -0.13 -20.32 16.07
N LEU A 47 0.64 -20.15 15.00
CA LEU A 47 1.66 -21.08 14.56
C LEU A 47 2.85 -21.15 15.52
N SER A 48 3.29 -20.02 16.07
CA SER A 48 4.35 -19.99 17.08
C SER A 48 3.95 -20.73 18.36
N ALA A 49 2.68 -20.59 18.78
CA ALA A 49 2.14 -21.32 19.92
C ALA A 49 1.93 -22.82 19.64
N GLY A 50 1.61 -23.17 18.39
CA GLY A 50 1.43 -24.55 17.92
C GLY A 50 2.71 -25.32 17.61
N GLY A 51 3.88 -24.69 17.70
CA GLY A 51 5.17 -25.31 17.40
C GLY A 51 5.45 -25.49 15.91
N ALA A 52 4.93 -24.57 15.08
CA ALA A 52 5.18 -24.57 13.63
C ALA A 52 6.68 -24.48 13.32
N GLY A 53 7.05 -24.98 12.15
CA GLY A 53 8.44 -25.02 11.70
C GLY A 53 8.97 -23.63 11.33
N ASP A 54 10.27 -23.43 11.54
CA ASP A 54 10.96 -22.15 11.27
C ASP A 54 10.75 -21.61 9.85
N LEU A 55 10.57 -22.49 8.85
CA LEU A 55 10.37 -22.10 7.46
C LEU A 55 8.99 -21.46 7.22
N GLU A 56 7.93 -21.98 7.83
CA GLU A 56 6.57 -21.45 7.69
C GLU A 56 6.46 -20.08 8.34
N LEU A 57 7.07 -19.94 9.53
CA LEU A 57 7.16 -18.66 10.23
C LEU A 57 7.99 -17.65 9.42
N ALA A 58 9.12 -18.05 8.83
CA ALA A 58 9.95 -17.17 8.01
C ALA A 58 9.19 -16.59 6.81
N GLN A 59 8.40 -17.41 6.11
CA GLN A 59 7.57 -16.95 5.00
C GLN A 59 6.50 -15.94 5.44
N LEU A 60 5.89 -16.15 6.61
CA LEU A 60 4.90 -15.23 7.15
C LEU A 60 5.54 -13.91 7.59
N TYR A 61 6.72 -13.94 8.20
CA TYR A 61 7.47 -12.74 8.54
C TYR A 61 7.88 -11.94 7.30
N GLU A 62 8.27 -12.61 6.21
CA GLU A 62 8.57 -11.93 4.94
C GLU A 62 7.34 -11.24 4.36
N LYS A 63 6.20 -11.94 4.31
CA LYS A 63 4.92 -11.35 3.87
C LYS A 63 4.51 -10.17 4.75
N LEU A 64 4.67 -10.28 6.07
CA LEU A 64 4.40 -9.20 7.02
C LEU A 64 5.26 -7.97 6.70
N ALA A 65 6.57 -8.15 6.52
CA ALA A 65 7.49 -7.06 6.21
C ALA A 65 7.13 -6.35 4.89
N GLN A 66 6.72 -7.09 3.87
CA GLN A 66 6.28 -6.52 2.59
C GLN A 66 4.99 -5.70 2.75
N ALA A 67 4.02 -6.20 3.50
CA ALA A 67 2.76 -5.50 3.75
C ALA A 67 2.98 -4.23 4.60
N GLU A 68 3.84 -4.29 5.62
CA GLU A 68 4.23 -3.12 6.42
C GLU A 68 4.98 -2.06 5.58
N ALA A 69 5.86 -2.50 4.67
CA ALA A 69 6.54 -1.61 3.74
C ALA A 69 5.59 -0.96 2.72
N ALA A 70 4.49 -1.63 2.35
CA ALA A 70 3.45 -1.03 1.51
C ALA A 70 2.69 0.08 2.26
N LEU A 71 2.38 -0.12 3.54
CA LEU A 71 1.71 0.89 4.38
C LEU A 71 2.59 2.10 4.69
N SER A 72 3.90 1.92 4.84
CA SER A 72 4.80 3.04 5.13
C SER A 72 4.91 4.04 3.97
N ARG A 73 4.60 3.62 2.74
CA ARG A 73 4.56 4.49 1.55
C ARG A 73 3.31 5.35 1.48
N TYR A 74 2.25 4.96 2.18
CA TYR A 74 0.97 5.67 2.21
C TYR A 74 0.51 5.84 3.66
N PRO A 75 1.21 6.69 4.45
CA PRO A 75 0.79 6.98 5.82
C PRO A 75 -0.56 7.67 5.77
N SER A 76 -1.61 6.91 6.06
CA SER A 76 -2.92 7.47 6.40
C SER A 76 -2.77 8.10 7.77
N GLY A 77 -2.64 9.43 7.79
CA GLY A 77 -2.54 10.26 9.00
C GLY A 77 -3.71 10.05 9.96
#